data_AF-A0A1C4H537-F1
#
_entry.id   AF-A0A1C4H537-F1
#
_cell.length_a   1.000
_cell.length_b   1.000
_cell.length_c   1.000
_cell.angle_alpha   90.00
_cell.angle_beta   90.00
_cell.angle_gamma   90.00
#
_symmetry.space_group_name_H-M   'P 1'
#
loop_
_entity.id
_entity.type
_entity.pdbx_description
1 polymer ?
#
loop_
_entity_poly.entity_id
_entity_poly.type
_entity_poly.pdbx_seq_one_letter_code
_entity_poly.pdbx_strand_id
1 'polypeptide(L)'
;MSDEQVGVEAGEAASAEAANVAGCRAELSPRIGRFAPTPSGRLHVGNVYAMLATWLSVHASDRDLANRIDRREALNCDIDKKGENGRQDKSCHSDSSSGAARSRGKVLLRIEDVDASRAVKDADKWIMDDLHWLGLDWDGEPVYQSQRADIYDDALRLLKSNSLSDVEFAGQSRKGGTSDGKAFNDKACAGETPRRSDGDALPADFPLVYPCFCSRSDIHAAAAPQEGDGFLLYPGTCRKLLAGHPDEVRSRLDAGRRHSLRLAVPQECPGERTVVFDDLVFGEQRFDLPSQVGDMVIRRSDGIFSYQLAVVVDDWLTGVNDIVRGRDLLRSTAMQIWIRHVLAASGFETRYGLVPKTIGAANGLMACGVSCADAVGVPVLDSASLPPAMQGTQLYPTYAHLPLLDDSEGVRLAKRKGSLDIGTLRDAGASPEQVVGYCAWLLGIRPPGGVHMSNTIGPVPMSAQEALQFFVWDGVRADRSDRILPLGWSDDLTRMKTNV
;
A
#
# COMPACT_ATOMS: atom_id res chain seq x y z
N MET A 1 38.10 -34.46 48.64
CA MET A 1 39.04 -34.70 47.53
C MET A 1 38.33 -35.70 46.62
N SER A 2 37.32 -35.22 45.90
CA SER A 2 37.39 -34.66 44.54
C SER A 2 37.60 -35.78 43.51
N ASP A 3 36.54 -36.11 42.77
CA ASP A 3 36.60 -36.04 41.30
C ASP A 3 35.18 -35.97 40.72
N GLU A 4 35.08 -35.09 39.73
CA GLU A 4 33.91 -34.60 39.01
C GLU A 4 33.24 -35.66 38.11
N GLN A 5 31.91 -35.62 38.07
CA GLN A 5 31.11 -36.16 36.96
C GLN A 5 30.90 -35.06 35.93
N VAL A 6 31.38 -35.28 34.71
CA VAL A 6 30.95 -34.57 33.49
C VAL A 6 30.56 -35.62 32.45
N GLY A 7 29.36 -35.48 31.90
CA GLY A 7 29.08 -35.97 30.55
C GLY A 7 27.77 -36.72 30.36
N VAL A 8 26.63 -36.02 30.35
CA VAL A 8 25.47 -36.34 29.50
C VAL A 8 24.73 -35.05 29.12
N GLU A 9 25.25 -34.31 28.13
CA GLU A 9 24.48 -33.26 27.42
C GLU A 9 24.83 -33.31 25.92
N ALA A 10 24.23 -34.26 25.20
CA ALA A 10 24.28 -34.29 23.73
C ALA A 10 22.93 -34.66 23.09
N GLY A 11 21.87 -34.82 23.89
CA GLY A 11 20.54 -35.25 23.42
C GLY A 11 19.50 -34.13 23.28
N GLU A 12 19.62 -33.03 24.03
CA GLU A 12 18.61 -31.96 24.03
C GLU A 12 18.84 -30.87 22.97
N ALA A 13 20.07 -30.67 22.50
CA ALA A 13 20.39 -29.65 21.51
C ALA A 13 19.78 -29.94 20.12
N ALA A 14 19.72 -31.22 19.69
CA ALA A 14 19.16 -31.60 18.40
C ALA A 14 17.61 -31.51 18.34
N SER A 15 16.95 -31.63 19.49
CA SER A 15 15.49 -31.52 19.62
C SER A 15 15.03 -30.05 19.61
N ALA A 16 15.79 -29.17 20.27
CA ALA A 16 15.54 -27.72 20.28
C ALA A 16 15.73 -27.08 18.90
N GLU A 17 16.69 -27.56 18.11
CA GLU A 17 16.94 -27.05 16.75
C GLU A 17 15.83 -27.48 15.77
N ALA A 18 15.29 -28.69 15.89
CA ALA A 18 14.13 -29.13 15.11
C ALA A 18 12.83 -28.39 15.46
N ALA A 19 12.64 -28.02 16.74
CA ALA A 19 11.51 -27.21 17.19
C ALA A 19 11.62 -25.73 16.76
N ASN A 20 12.84 -25.19 16.63
CA ASN A 20 13.07 -23.82 16.19
C ASN A 20 12.87 -23.64 14.67
N VAL A 21 12.97 -24.72 13.89
CA VAL A 21 12.62 -24.72 12.45
C VAL A 21 11.10 -24.75 12.21
N ALA A 22 10.31 -25.20 13.20
CA ALA A 22 8.85 -25.17 13.13
C ALA A 22 8.26 -23.78 13.47
N GLY A 23 9.00 -22.93 14.20
CA GLY A 23 8.59 -21.60 14.66
C GLY A 23 8.65 -20.48 13.63
N CYS A 24 9.13 -20.74 12.40
CA CYS A 24 9.19 -19.76 11.32
C CYS A 24 8.31 -20.16 10.13
N ARG A 25 7.09 -20.64 10.41
CA ARG A 25 6.01 -20.73 9.41
C ARG A 25 5.38 -19.35 9.21
N ALA A 26 6.14 -18.41 8.66
CA ALA A 26 5.50 -17.34 7.90
C ALA A 26 4.97 -17.98 6.61
N GLU A 27 3.78 -18.58 6.68
CA GLU A 27 3.02 -18.86 5.47
C GLU A 27 2.86 -17.52 4.75
N LEU A 28 3.65 -17.31 3.69
CA LEU A 28 3.57 -16.12 2.88
C LEU A 28 2.15 -16.08 2.31
N SER A 29 1.33 -15.17 2.85
CA SER A 29 -0.01 -14.96 2.32
C SER A 29 0.11 -14.60 0.84
N PRO A 30 -0.80 -15.10 -0.02
CA PRO A 30 -0.79 -14.75 -1.44
C PRO A 30 -0.82 -13.23 -1.60
N ARG A 31 -0.06 -12.70 -2.56
CA ARG A 31 -0.11 -11.27 -2.86
C ARG A 31 -1.44 -10.95 -3.53
N ILE A 32 -2.15 -9.97 -2.99
CA ILE A 32 -3.38 -9.42 -3.55
C ILE A 32 -3.06 -7.97 -3.91
N GLY A 33 -2.83 -7.76 -5.21
CA GLY A 33 -2.68 -6.45 -5.80
C GLY A 33 -4.02 -5.91 -6.32
N ARG A 34 -4.04 -4.63 -6.67
CA ARG A 34 -5.16 -4.03 -7.39
C ARG A 34 -4.75 -2.96 -8.37
N PHE A 35 -5.47 -2.90 -9.48
CA PHE A 35 -5.47 -1.77 -10.38
C PHE A 35 -6.75 -0.96 -10.17
N ALA A 36 -6.60 0.32 -9.87
CA ALA A 36 -7.69 1.16 -9.39
C ALA A 36 -7.87 2.44 -10.26
N PRO A 37 -8.31 2.33 -11.53
CA PRO A 37 -8.47 3.49 -12.40
C PRO A 37 -9.77 4.27 -12.12
N THR A 38 -9.69 5.60 -12.19
CA THR A 38 -10.88 6.45 -12.37
C THR A 38 -11.41 6.31 -13.81
N PRO A 39 -12.71 6.05 -14.03
CA PRO A 39 -13.29 5.82 -15.36
C PRO A 39 -13.50 7.13 -16.12
N SER A 40 -12.42 7.81 -16.48
CA SER A 40 -12.48 9.14 -17.11
C SER A 40 -12.08 9.11 -18.60
N GLY A 41 -12.27 7.97 -19.27
CA GLY A 41 -11.84 7.69 -20.65
C GLY A 41 -11.08 6.37 -20.76
N ARG A 42 -10.53 6.09 -21.96
CA ARG A 42 -9.63 4.95 -22.22
C ARG A 42 -8.36 5.02 -21.38
N LEU A 43 -7.66 3.89 -21.28
CA LEU A 43 -6.35 3.85 -20.62
C LEU A 43 -5.32 4.62 -21.45
N HIS A 44 -4.36 5.27 -20.79
CA HIS A 44 -3.15 5.77 -21.42
C HIS A 44 -1.94 4.91 -21.02
N VAL A 45 -0.79 5.10 -21.67
CA VAL A 45 0.41 4.30 -21.40
C VAL A 45 0.86 4.36 -19.94
N GLY A 46 0.75 5.50 -19.27
CA GLY A 46 0.97 5.58 -17.81
C GLY A 46 0.07 4.67 -16.97
N ASN A 47 -1.18 4.43 -17.40
CA ASN A 47 -2.04 3.45 -16.74
C ASN A 47 -1.56 2.02 -16.99
N VAL A 48 -1.20 1.70 -18.23
CA VAL A 48 -0.68 0.38 -18.60
C VAL A 48 0.63 0.08 -17.88
N TYR A 49 1.52 1.06 -17.76
CA TYR A 49 2.75 0.99 -17.00
C TYR A 49 2.50 0.63 -15.52
N ALA A 50 1.53 1.28 -14.87
CA ALA A 50 1.16 0.97 -13.50
C ALA A 50 0.46 -0.39 -13.34
N MET A 51 -0.43 -0.74 -14.26
CA MET A 51 -1.11 -2.04 -14.25
C MET A 51 -0.12 -3.19 -14.47
N LEU A 52 0.76 -3.07 -15.47
CA LEU A 52 1.80 -4.06 -15.75
C LEU A 52 2.68 -4.28 -14.52
N ALA A 53 3.15 -3.20 -13.88
CA ALA A 53 3.96 -3.32 -12.67
C ALA A 53 3.20 -4.00 -11.51
N THR A 54 1.90 -3.71 -11.35
CA THR A 54 1.03 -4.40 -10.37
C THR A 54 0.95 -5.89 -10.65
N TRP A 55 0.66 -6.24 -11.91
CA TRP A 55 0.51 -7.61 -12.38
C TRP A 55 1.81 -8.41 -12.19
N LEU A 56 2.95 -7.81 -12.55
CA LEU A 56 4.28 -8.40 -12.36
C LEU A 56 4.65 -8.57 -10.88
N SER A 57 4.35 -7.58 -10.03
CA SER A 57 4.63 -7.64 -8.58
C SER A 57 3.92 -8.82 -7.90
N VAL A 58 2.63 -8.99 -8.20
CA VAL A 58 1.81 -10.08 -7.68
C VAL A 58 2.36 -11.43 -8.15
N HIS A 59 2.55 -11.63 -9.45
CA HIS A 59 2.92 -12.94 -9.99
C HIS A 59 4.42 -13.29 -9.85
N ALA A 60 5.31 -12.31 -9.71
CA ALA A 60 6.73 -12.60 -9.41
C ALA A 60 6.86 -13.21 -8.01
N SER A 61 5.97 -12.83 -7.10
CA SER A 61 5.95 -13.36 -5.74
C SER A 61 5.45 -14.80 -5.68
N ASP A 62 4.50 -15.17 -6.56
CA ASP A 62 4.09 -16.56 -6.75
C ASP A 62 5.26 -17.42 -7.27
N ARG A 63 6.02 -16.88 -8.23
CA ARG A 63 7.21 -17.55 -8.78
C ARG A 63 8.28 -17.75 -7.71
N ASP A 64 8.58 -16.72 -6.92
CA ASP A 64 9.57 -16.80 -5.84
C ASP A 64 9.11 -17.78 -4.75
N LEU A 65 7.82 -17.84 -4.45
CA LEU A 65 7.24 -18.81 -3.53
C LEU A 65 7.37 -20.25 -4.07
N ALA A 66 7.03 -20.47 -5.35
CA ALA A 66 7.18 -21.78 -6.00
C ALA A 66 8.64 -22.26 -5.98
N ASN A 67 9.59 -21.40 -6.38
CA ASN A 67 11.02 -21.71 -6.38
C ASN A 67 11.55 -22.07 -4.98
N ARG A 68 11.04 -21.45 -3.92
CA ARG A 68 11.43 -21.75 -2.53
C ARG A 68 10.90 -23.09 -2.06
N ILE A 69 9.68 -23.47 -2.47
CA ILE A 69 9.08 -24.77 -2.14
C ILE A 69 9.84 -25.89 -2.85
N ASP A 70 10.11 -25.75 -4.15
CA ASP A 70 10.85 -26.76 -4.93
C ASP A 70 12.24 -27.02 -4.35
N ARG A 71 12.97 -25.96 -3.95
CA ARG A 71 14.26 -26.09 -3.25
C ARG A 71 14.15 -26.81 -1.91
N ARG A 72 13.05 -26.61 -1.17
CA ARG A 72 12.82 -27.25 0.13
C ARG A 72 12.49 -28.73 -0.03
N GLU A 73 11.64 -29.08 -1.00
CA GLU A 73 11.34 -30.48 -1.34
C GLU A 73 12.61 -31.20 -1.81
N ALA A 74 13.43 -30.55 -2.64
CA ALA A 74 14.74 -31.08 -3.04
C ALA A 74 15.69 -31.29 -1.84
N LEU A 75 15.75 -30.34 -0.90
CA LEU A 75 16.57 -30.47 0.31
C LEU A 75 16.09 -31.63 1.21
N ASN A 76 14.78 -31.79 1.37
CA ASN A 76 14.21 -32.88 2.18
C ASN A 76 14.51 -34.25 1.57
N CYS A 77 14.42 -34.40 0.25
CA CYS A 77 14.81 -35.63 -0.44
C CYS A 77 16.30 -35.98 -0.30
N ASP A 78 17.18 -34.99 -0.13
CA ASP A 78 18.62 -35.20 0.08
C ASP A 78 18.96 -35.55 1.54
N ILE A 79 18.15 -35.11 2.51
CA ILE A 79 18.29 -35.48 3.93
C ILE A 79 17.90 -36.95 4.13
N ASP A 80 16.79 -37.40 3.53
CA ASP A 80 16.35 -38.80 3.61
C ASP A 80 17.38 -39.77 3.01
N LYS A 81 18.08 -39.36 1.95
CA LYS A 81 19.15 -40.17 1.33
C LYS A 81 20.45 -40.23 2.14
N LYS A 82 20.67 -39.34 3.11
CA LYS A 82 21.86 -39.33 3.96
C LYS A 82 21.65 -40.03 5.32
N GLY A 83 20.41 -40.40 5.66
CA GLY A 83 20.07 -41.16 6.87
C GLY A 83 20.10 -42.69 6.70
N GLU A 84 19.98 -43.21 5.48
CA GLU A 84 19.88 -44.65 5.25
C GLU A 84 21.18 -45.26 4.70
N ASN A 85 22.03 -45.71 5.62
CA ASN A 85 22.98 -46.76 5.31
C ASN A 85 22.21 -48.07 5.10
N GLY A 86 21.92 -48.38 3.83
CA GLY A 86 21.77 -49.74 3.33
C GLY A 86 20.38 -50.35 3.37
N ARG A 87 19.55 -50.05 2.38
CA ARG A 87 18.77 -51.06 1.65
C ARG A 87 18.29 -50.46 0.32
N GLN A 88 18.76 -51.01 -0.80
CA GLN A 88 18.13 -50.76 -2.09
C GLN A 88 16.78 -51.47 -2.08
N ASP A 89 15.71 -50.71 -1.87
CA ASP A 89 14.37 -51.15 -2.30
C ASP A 89 13.81 -50.20 -3.35
N LYS A 90 13.31 -50.83 -4.41
CA LYS A 90 12.85 -50.19 -5.63
C LYS A 90 11.45 -49.64 -5.43
N SER A 91 11.16 -48.55 -6.14
CA SER A 91 9.85 -47.97 -6.44
C SER A 91 9.37 -46.83 -5.52
N CYS A 92 10.00 -45.66 -5.67
CA CYS A 92 9.28 -44.40 -5.53
C CYS A 92 8.28 -44.26 -6.69
N HIS A 93 7.09 -44.82 -6.51
CA HIS A 93 5.92 -44.38 -7.27
C HIS A 93 5.66 -42.92 -6.86
N SER A 94 5.62 -42.05 -7.87
CA SER A 94 5.20 -40.67 -7.74
C SER A 94 3.72 -40.61 -7.37
N ASP A 95 3.41 -40.63 -6.08
CA ASP A 95 2.09 -40.21 -5.59
C ASP A 95 2.02 -38.67 -5.63
N SER A 96 1.82 -38.16 -6.83
CA SER A 96 1.44 -36.77 -7.13
C SER A 96 -0.04 -36.53 -6.78
N SER A 97 -0.44 -36.77 -5.52
CA SER A 97 -1.83 -36.56 -5.10
C SER A 97 -2.02 -36.17 -3.63
N SER A 98 -1.45 -35.03 -3.23
CA SER A 98 -2.00 -34.23 -2.13
C SER A 98 -1.88 -32.73 -2.42
N GLY A 99 -2.43 -32.33 -3.56
CA GLY A 99 -2.57 -30.92 -3.94
C GLY A 99 -3.56 -30.20 -3.04
N ALA A 100 -3.11 -29.71 -1.88
CA ALA A 100 -3.73 -28.55 -1.28
C ALA A 100 -3.74 -27.45 -2.34
N ALA A 101 -4.92 -26.99 -2.76
CA ALA A 101 -5.08 -25.96 -3.78
C ALA A 101 -4.24 -24.73 -3.37
N ARG A 102 -3.08 -24.56 -4.01
CA ARG A 102 -2.15 -23.47 -3.73
C ARG A 102 -2.85 -22.16 -4.10
N SER A 103 -2.97 -21.23 -3.15
CA SER A 103 -3.55 -19.93 -3.45
C SER A 103 -2.53 -19.11 -4.25
N ARG A 104 -2.82 -18.87 -5.53
CA ARG A 104 -2.06 -17.97 -6.40
C ARG A 104 -2.37 -16.51 -5.99
N GLY A 105 -1.40 -15.62 -6.14
CA GLY A 105 -1.60 -14.19 -6.03
C GLY A 105 -2.68 -13.70 -7.00
N LYS A 106 -3.39 -12.64 -6.60
CA LYS A 106 -4.53 -12.08 -7.32
C LYS A 106 -4.31 -10.62 -7.67
N VAL A 107 -4.79 -10.21 -8.83
CA VAL A 107 -4.84 -8.80 -9.24
C VAL A 107 -6.31 -8.39 -9.33
N LEU A 108 -6.78 -7.50 -8.47
CA LEU A 108 -8.17 -7.05 -8.49
C LEU A 108 -8.34 -5.79 -9.36
N LEU A 109 -9.51 -5.63 -10.01
CA LEU A 109 -9.89 -4.38 -10.67
C LEU A 109 -10.88 -3.60 -9.79
N ARG A 110 -10.58 -2.34 -9.49
CA ARG A 110 -11.48 -1.43 -8.78
C ARG A 110 -11.71 -0.15 -9.59
N ILE A 111 -12.95 0.12 -9.98
CA ILE A 111 -13.33 1.35 -10.65
C ILE A 111 -13.53 2.46 -9.59
N GLU A 112 -12.66 3.47 -9.60
CA GLU A 112 -12.71 4.60 -8.67
C GLU A 112 -13.67 5.70 -9.17
N ASP A 113 -14.97 5.40 -9.12
CA ASP A 113 -16.07 6.22 -9.62
C ASP A 113 -16.86 6.95 -8.50
N VAL A 114 -16.24 7.13 -7.33
CA VAL A 114 -16.87 7.83 -6.19
C VAL A 114 -17.31 9.26 -6.54
N ASP A 115 -16.60 9.92 -7.47
CA ASP A 115 -16.97 11.23 -8.01
C ASP A 115 -17.51 11.08 -9.43
N ALA A 116 -18.82 10.85 -9.54
CA ALA A 116 -19.52 10.66 -10.81
C ALA A 116 -19.34 11.84 -11.78
N SER A 117 -19.02 13.06 -11.30
CA SER A 117 -18.75 14.21 -12.18
C SER A 117 -17.47 14.06 -13.01
N ARG A 118 -16.60 13.11 -12.65
CA ARG A 118 -15.35 12.79 -13.36
C ARG A 118 -15.48 11.53 -14.22
N ALA A 119 -16.56 10.79 -14.06
CA ALA A 119 -16.80 9.56 -14.79
C ALA A 119 -17.30 9.87 -16.21
N VAL A 120 -16.69 9.22 -17.19
CA VAL A 120 -17.14 9.20 -18.58
C VAL A 120 -17.98 7.95 -18.75
N LYS A 121 -19.16 8.10 -19.37
CA LYS A 121 -20.05 6.98 -19.65
C LYS A 121 -19.30 5.91 -20.46
N ASP A 122 -19.46 4.65 -20.06
CA ASP A 122 -18.87 3.46 -20.69
C ASP A 122 -17.32 3.39 -20.62
N ALA A 123 -16.65 4.32 -19.93
CA ALA A 123 -15.21 4.28 -19.78
C ALA A 123 -14.73 3.09 -18.94
N ASP A 124 -15.53 2.61 -18.00
CA ASP A 124 -15.32 1.33 -17.31
C ASP A 124 -15.18 0.16 -18.31
N LYS A 125 -16.08 0.09 -19.31
CA LYS A 125 -16.05 -0.94 -20.36
C LYS A 125 -14.83 -0.80 -21.25
N TRP A 126 -14.47 0.42 -21.63
CA TRP A 126 -13.26 0.65 -22.43
C TRP A 126 -11.99 0.31 -21.67
N ILE A 127 -11.93 0.58 -20.36
CA ILE A 127 -10.80 0.17 -19.51
C ILE A 127 -10.67 -1.35 -19.52
N MET A 128 -11.78 -2.07 -19.33
CA MET A 128 -11.79 -3.54 -19.32
C MET A 128 -11.39 -4.12 -20.69
N ASP A 129 -11.89 -3.55 -21.79
CA ASP A 129 -11.49 -3.88 -23.17
C ASP A 129 -10.00 -3.59 -23.42
N ASP A 130 -9.49 -2.48 -22.90
CA ASP A 130 -8.07 -2.09 -22.95
C ASP A 130 -7.18 -3.14 -22.27
N LEU A 131 -7.55 -3.58 -21.07
CA LEU A 131 -6.84 -4.57 -20.28
C LEU A 131 -6.82 -5.97 -20.91
N HIS A 132 -7.99 -6.46 -21.37
CA HIS A 132 -8.08 -7.78 -22.01
C HIS A 132 -7.19 -7.90 -23.25
N TRP A 133 -7.21 -6.89 -24.11
CA TRP A 133 -6.36 -6.87 -25.31
C TRP A 133 -4.87 -6.86 -24.97
N LEU A 134 -4.46 -6.19 -23.89
CA LEU A 134 -3.06 -6.16 -23.41
C LEU A 134 -2.63 -7.48 -22.76
N GLY A 135 -3.54 -8.42 -22.51
CA GLY A 135 -3.28 -9.62 -21.70
C GLY A 135 -3.00 -9.29 -20.23
N LEU A 136 -3.54 -8.17 -19.73
CA LEU A 136 -3.42 -7.70 -18.35
C LEU A 136 -4.74 -7.90 -17.60
N ASP A 137 -5.18 -9.16 -17.55
CA ASP A 137 -6.43 -9.55 -16.89
C ASP A 137 -6.39 -9.34 -15.36
N TRP A 138 -7.57 -9.36 -14.76
CA TRP A 138 -7.78 -9.28 -13.32
C TRP A 138 -8.63 -10.46 -12.82
N ASP A 139 -8.55 -10.72 -11.52
CA ASP A 139 -9.27 -11.77 -10.83
C ASP A 139 -10.60 -11.26 -10.25
N GLY A 140 -11.68 -12.02 -10.51
CA GLY A 140 -13.00 -11.76 -9.97
C GLY A 140 -13.73 -10.59 -10.63
N GLU A 141 -14.87 -10.22 -10.05
CA GLU A 141 -15.69 -9.12 -10.55
C GLU A 141 -15.07 -7.75 -10.21
N PRO A 142 -15.13 -6.77 -11.13
CA PRO A 142 -14.72 -5.41 -10.84
C PRO A 142 -15.49 -4.81 -9.67
N VAL A 143 -14.79 -4.13 -8.76
CA VAL A 143 -15.40 -3.42 -7.63
C VAL A 143 -15.67 -1.97 -8.03
N TYR A 144 -16.88 -1.46 -7.78
CA TYR A 144 -17.25 -0.06 -8.05
C TYR A 144 -17.40 0.72 -6.74
N GLN A 145 -16.70 1.84 -6.59
CA GLN A 145 -16.77 2.66 -5.37
C GLN A 145 -18.11 3.39 -5.22
N SER A 146 -18.76 3.72 -6.34
CA SER A 146 -20.11 4.31 -6.35
C SER A 146 -21.16 3.45 -5.63
N GLN A 147 -20.93 2.14 -5.55
CA GLN A 147 -21.83 1.17 -4.91
C GLN A 147 -21.51 0.92 -3.43
N ARG A 148 -20.58 1.68 -2.84
CA ARG A 148 -19.98 1.38 -1.52
C ARG A 148 -20.15 2.51 -0.50
N ALA A 149 -21.02 3.48 -0.80
CA ALA A 149 -21.30 4.62 0.07
C ALA A 149 -21.63 4.22 1.52
N ASP A 150 -22.45 3.18 1.71
CA ASP A 150 -22.84 2.71 3.06
C ASP A 150 -21.65 2.26 3.90
N ILE A 151 -20.65 1.62 3.27
CA ILE A 151 -19.43 1.14 3.92
C ILE A 151 -18.57 2.35 4.35
N TYR A 152 -18.48 3.38 3.49
CA TYR A 152 -17.76 4.60 3.81
C TYR A 152 -18.46 5.42 4.91
N ASP A 153 -19.80 5.46 4.92
CA ASP A 153 -20.57 6.07 6.00
C ASP A 153 -20.40 5.31 7.33
N ASP A 154 -20.28 3.98 7.31
CA ASP A 154 -19.97 3.18 8.50
C ASP A 154 -18.55 3.45 9.02
N ALA A 155 -17.55 3.50 8.13
CA ALA A 155 -16.19 3.89 8.48
C ALA A 155 -16.14 5.31 9.08
N LEU A 156 -16.86 6.26 8.49
CA LEU A 156 -16.97 7.61 9.02
C LEU A 156 -17.64 7.66 10.40
N ARG A 157 -18.66 6.82 10.65
CA ARG A 157 -19.30 6.72 11.96
C ARG A 157 -18.33 6.24 13.04
N LEU A 158 -17.52 5.22 12.73
CA LEU A 158 -16.46 4.76 13.64
C LEU A 158 -15.44 5.86 13.94
N LEU A 159 -15.00 6.62 12.94
CA LEU A 159 -14.07 7.72 13.16
C LEU A 159 -14.68 8.85 14.00
N LYS A 160 -15.98 9.12 13.85
CA LYS A 160 -16.71 10.15 14.61
C LYS A 160 -16.93 9.80 16.08
N SER A 161 -16.86 8.53 16.46
CA SER A 161 -17.03 8.12 17.86
C SER A 161 -15.76 8.23 18.70
N ASN A 162 -14.67 8.76 18.13
CA ASN A 162 -13.37 8.87 18.77
C ASN A 162 -12.93 10.33 18.88
N SER A 163 -12.17 10.63 19.92
CA SER A 163 -11.41 11.87 20.09
C SER A 163 -9.97 11.67 19.61
N LEU A 164 -9.25 12.78 19.44
CA LEU A 164 -7.85 12.76 19.00
C LEU A 164 -6.93 12.11 20.05
N SER A 165 -7.31 12.12 21.33
CA SER A 165 -6.54 11.48 22.41
C SER A 165 -6.78 9.98 22.51
N ASP A 166 -7.90 9.46 22.00
CA ASP A 166 -8.21 8.01 21.99
C ASP A 166 -7.30 7.24 21.02
N VAL A 167 -6.63 7.94 20.11
CA VAL A 167 -5.80 7.35 19.03
C VAL A 167 -4.31 7.62 19.26
N GLU A 168 -3.70 6.90 20.20
CA GLU A 168 -2.23 6.88 20.32
C GLU A 168 -1.60 6.17 19.10
N PHE A 169 -0.68 6.85 18.41
CA PHE A 169 0.13 6.25 17.35
C PHE A 169 1.41 5.68 17.98
N ALA A 170 1.37 4.43 18.42
CA ALA A 170 2.58 3.69 18.74
C ALA A 170 3.33 3.43 17.42
N GLY A 171 4.41 4.16 17.17
CA GLY A 171 5.16 3.96 15.94
C GLY A 171 5.86 2.60 15.91
N GLN A 172 6.11 2.13 14.70
CA GLN A 172 6.65 0.80 14.43
C GLN A 172 8.11 0.75 14.89
N SER A 173 8.35 0.23 16.09
CA SER A 173 9.71 0.06 16.62
C SER A 173 10.51 -0.94 15.78
N ARG A 174 11.70 -0.53 15.32
CA ARG A 174 12.66 -1.35 14.56
C ARG A 174 13.09 -2.59 15.36
N LYS A 175 13.09 -3.77 14.72
CA LYS A 175 14.00 -4.86 15.11
C LYS A 175 15.43 -4.47 14.70
N GLY A 176 16.38 -4.67 15.62
CA GLY A 176 17.74 -4.15 15.56
C GLY A 176 18.53 -4.49 14.30
N GLY A 177 19.35 -3.52 13.89
CA GLY A 177 20.46 -3.67 12.98
C GLY A 177 21.63 -2.86 13.54
N THR A 178 22.75 -3.56 13.76
CA THR A 178 23.94 -3.10 14.45
C THR A 178 24.56 -1.84 13.87
N SER A 179 25.18 -1.07 14.75
CA SER A 179 26.02 0.10 14.51
C SER A 179 26.97 -0.07 13.32
N ASP A 180 26.75 0.72 12.27
CA ASP A 180 27.83 1.34 11.50
C ASP A 180 27.39 2.74 11.10
N GLY A 181 27.87 3.70 11.88
CA GLY A 181 27.57 5.11 11.72
C GLY A 181 28.13 5.66 10.42
N LYS A 182 27.25 6.00 9.48
CA LYS A 182 27.43 7.18 8.66
C LYS A 182 26.32 8.17 8.99
N ALA A 183 26.70 9.20 9.74
CA ALA A 183 25.88 10.38 9.95
C ALA A 183 25.45 10.93 8.58
N PHE A 184 24.18 10.77 8.23
CA PHE A 184 23.57 11.43 7.09
C PHE A 184 23.04 12.79 7.54
N ASN A 185 23.26 13.77 6.69
CA ASN A 185 23.30 15.20 7.00
C ASN A 185 21.91 15.75 7.44
N ASP A 186 21.75 16.06 8.72
CA ASP A 186 20.60 16.72 9.36
C ASP A 186 20.46 18.20 8.93
N LYS A 187 20.30 18.48 7.63
CA LYS A 187 20.17 19.85 7.10
C LYS A 187 18.80 20.23 6.55
N ALA A 188 17.75 19.45 6.82
CA ALA A 188 16.38 19.78 6.39
C ALA A 188 15.42 20.19 7.53
N CYS A 189 15.86 20.18 8.80
CA CYS A 189 15.00 20.47 9.95
C CYS A 189 15.51 21.61 10.85
N ALA A 190 16.45 22.43 10.37
CA ALA A 190 16.90 23.63 11.09
C ALA A 190 16.06 24.85 10.67
N GLY A 191 14.75 24.78 10.91
CA GLY A 191 13.88 25.93 10.98
C GLY A 191 13.38 26.01 12.42
N GLU A 192 13.64 27.13 13.10
CA GLU A 192 13.19 27.38 14.48
C GLU A 192 11.71 27.01 14.63
N THR A 193 11.41 26.07 15.53
CA THR A 193 10.03 25.82 15.96
C THR A 193 9.54 27.08 16.69
N PRO A 194 8.44 27.72 16.25
CA PRO A 194 7.90 28.84 17.00
C PRO A 194 7.45 28.33 18.37
N ARG A 195 7.98 28.91 19.46
CA ARG A 195 7.41 28.70 20.80
C ARG A 195 5.98 29.25 20.78
N ARG A 196 4.99 28.38 20.98
CA ARG A 196 3.58 28.80 21.12
C ARG A 196 3.37 29.49 22.46
N SER A 197 2.50 30.50 22.46
CA SER A 197 1.90 31.09 23.66
C SER A 197 0.93 30.08 24.29
N ASP A 198 0.78 30.12 25.62
CA ASP A 198 0.03 29.18 26.47
C ASP A 198 -1.48 29.01 26.16
N GLY A 199 -2.02 29.60 25.09
CA GLY A 199 -3.43 29.54 24.67
C GLY A 199 -3.75 28.62 23.48
N ASP A 200 -2.77 27.86 22.96
CA ASP A 200 -2.90 27.07 21.72
C ASP A 200 -3.08 25.53 21.96
N ALA A 201 -3.14 25.08 23.21
CA ALA A 201 -3.34 23.67 23.54
C ALA A 201 -4.80 23.25 23.24
N LEU A 202 -4.97 22.15 22.51
CA LEU A 202 -6.30 21.64 22.20
C LEU A 202 -6.96 21.02 23.44
N PRO A 203 -8.29 21.05 23.56
CA PRO A 203 -9.01 20.26 24.55
C PRO A 203 -8.61 18.78 24.45
N ALA A 204 -8.49 18.10 25.60
CA ALA A 204 -8.12 16.67 25.65
C ALA A 204 -9.13 15.77 24.91
N ASP A 205 -10.39 16.20 24.81
CA ASP A 205 -11.50 15.54 24.14
C ASP A 205 -11.74 16.06 22.70
N PHE A 206 -10.77 16.76 22.11
CA PHE A 206 -10.93 17.29 20.75
C PHE A 206 -11.33 16.19 19.77
N PRO A 207 -12.41 16.35 18.98
CA PRO A 207 -12.94 15.27 18.16
C PRO A 207 -11.97 14.89 17.03
N LEU A 208 -11.83 13.60 16.76
CA LEU A 208 -10.99 13.09 15.67
C LEU A 208 -11.51 13.54 14.30
N VAL A 209 -12.82 13.67 14.14
CA VAL A 209 -13.47 14.17 12.93
C VAL A 209 -14.23 15.46 13.23
N TYR A 210 -13.98 16.51 12.45
CA TYR A 210 -14.61 17.82 12.67
C TYR A 210 -15.05 18.53 11.38
N PRO A 211 -16.06 19.43 11.45
CA PRO A 211 -16.53 20.17 10.29
C PRO A 211 -15.57 21.31 9.90
N CYS A 212 -15.37 21.47 8.60
CA CYS A 212 -14.57 22.55 8.03
C CYS A 212 -15.41 23.34 7.01
N PHE A 213 -15.55 24.64 7.27
CA PHE A 213 -16.31 25.59 6.46
C PHE A 213 -15.45 26.35 5.44
N CYS A 214 -14.14 26.10 5.39
CA CYS A 214 -13.22 26.78 4.48
C CYS A 214 -13.45 26.34 3.03
N SER A 215 -13.51 27.30 2.11
CA SER A 215 -13.39 27.07 0.67
C SER A 215 -11.93 26.81 0.28
N ARG A 216 -11.69 26.30 -0.94
CA ARG A 216 -10.33 26.18 -1.47
C ARG A 216 -9.61 27.53 -1.50
N SER A 217 -10.32 28.59 -1.93
CA SER A 217 -9.76 29.94 -1.96
C SER A 217 -9.35 30.42 -0.57
N ASP A 218 -10.15 30.13 0.47
CA ASP A 218 -9.80 30.49 1.86
C ASP A 218 -8.51 29.77 2.31
N ILE A 219 -8.36 28.49 1.96
CA ILE A 219 -7.17 27.70 2.30
C ILE A 219 -5.95 28.23 1.56
N HIS A 220 -6.07 28.54 0.26
CA HIS A 220 -4.97 29.13 -0.51
C HIS A 220 -4.55 30.50 0.03
N ALA A 221 -5.51 31.34 0.42
CA ALA A 221 -5.22 32.67 0.97
C ALA A 221 -4.54 32.61 2.35
N ALA A 222 -4.83 31.57 3.14
CA ALA A 222 -4.28 31.39 4.48
C ALA A 222 -3.01 30.51 4.52
N ALA A 223 -2.65 29.85 3.42
CA ALA A 223 -1.45 29.05 3.34
C ALA A 223 -0.22 29.92 3.04
N ALA A 224 0.87 29.66 3.76
CA ALA A 224 2.17 30.24 3.42
C ALA A 224 2.64 29.74 2.04
N PRO A 225 3.39 30.54 1.25
CA PRO A 225 4.04 30.06 0.05
C PRO A 225 4.91 28.85 0.40
N GLN A 226 4.58 27.67 -0.15
CA GLN A 226 5.39 26.47 0.03
C GLN A 226 6.21 26.23 -1.23
N GLU A 227 7.53 26.12 -1.08
CA GLU A 227 8.41 25.58 -2.12
C GLU A 227 8.17 24.07 -2.20
N GLY A 228 7.61 23.55 -3.30
CA GLY A 228 7.37 22.10 -3.42
C GLY A 228 6.30 21.69 -4.43
N ASP A 229 5.81 20.46 -4.24
CA ASP A 229 4.89 19.68 -5.09
C ASP A 229 3.47 20.27 -5.30
N GLY A 230 3.24 21.52 -4.90
CA GLY A 230 1.94 22.18 -4.97
C GLY A 230 0.91 21.65 -3.95
N PHE A 231 1.33 20.81 -3.00
CA PHE A 231 0.45 20.35 -1.93
C PHE A 231 0.14 21.47 -0.93
N LEU A 232 -1.15 21.65 -0.64
CA LEU A 232 -1.62 22.70 0.25
C LEU A 232 -1.98 22.12 1.61
N LEU A 233 -1.11 22.36 2.60
CA LEU A 233 -1.39 22.00 3.98
C LEU A 233 -2.56 22.83 4.51
N TYR A 234 -3.52 22.17 5.18
CA TYR A 234 -4.63 22.88 5.79
C TYR A 234 -4.12 23.77 6.95
N PRO A 235 -4.42 25.09 6.97
CA PRO A 235 -3.90 26.02 7.98
C PRO A 235 -4.54 25.86 9.37
N GLY A 236 -5.48 24.92 9.54
CA GLY A 236 -6.12 24.66 10.83
C GLY A 236 -7.21 25.67 11.21
N THR A 237 -7.70 26.51 10.30
CA THR A 237 -8.67 27.58 10.60
C THR A 237 -9.90 27.09 11.36
N CYS A 238 -10.56 26.04 10.88
CA CYS A 238 -11.75 25.46 11.52
C CYS A 238 -11.41 24.56 12.71
N ARG A 239 -10.18 24.02 12.78
CA ARG A 239 -9.69 23.35 13.99
C ARG A 239 -9.62 24.35 15.14
N LYS A 240 -8.97 25.51 14.91
CA LYS A 240 -8.86 26.60 15.90
C LYS A 240 -10.24 27.16 16.25
N LEU A 241 -11.11 27.35 15.25
CA LEU A 241 -12.49 27.78 15.48
C LEU A 241 -13.24 26.82 16.42
N LEU A 242 -13.13 25.50 16.19
CA LEU A 242 -13.79 24.52 17.04
C LEU A 242 -13.22 24.51 18.46
N ALA A 243 -11.88 24.62 18.59
CA ALA A 243 -11.22 24.63 19.89
C ALA A 243 -11.58 25.87 20.72
N GLY A 244 -11.64 27.06 20.11
CA GLY A 244 -11.90 28.32 20.81
C GLY A 244 -13.37 28.73 20.89
N HIS A 245 -14.19 28.35 19.90
CA HIS A 245 -15.58 28.81 19.74
C HIS A 245 -16.52 27.68 19.30
N PRO A 246 -16.69 26.61 20.09
CA PRO A 246 -17.52 25.46 19.72
C PRO A 246 -18.99 25.80 19.49
N ASP A 247 -19.55 26.77 20.23
CA ASP A 247 -20.94 27.22 20.04
C ASP A 247 -21.15 27.92 18.68
N GLU A 248 -20.12 28.61 18.17
CA GLU A 248 -20.18 29.19 16.83
C GLU A 248 -20.20 28.09 15.76
N VAL A 249 -19.40 27.04 15.93
CA VAL A 249 -19.43 25.87 15.04
C VAL A 249 -20.82 25.23 15.07
N ARG A 250 -21.42 25.03 16.25
CA ARG A 250 -22.77 24.49 16.41
C ARG A 250 -23.81 25.36 15.71
N SER A 251 -23.78 26.68 15.93
CA SER A 251 -24.66 27.64 15.26
C SER A 251 -24.56 27.58 13.73
N ARG A 252 -23.34 27.46 13.19
CA ARG A 252 -23.12 27.29 11.73
C ARG A 252 -23.71 25.97 11.20
N LEU A 253 -23.59 24.89 11.96
CA LEU A 253 -24.20 23.60 11.60
C LEU A 253 -25.73 23.65 11.64
N ASP A 254 -26.31 24.22 12.70
CA ASP A 254 -27.75 24.38 12.88
C ASP A 254 -28.36 25.27 11.79
N ALA A 255 -27.61 26.28 11.33
CA ALA A 255 -27.98 27.11 10.19
C ALA A 255 -27.79 26.43 8.82
N GLY A 256 -27.41 25.14 8.78
CA GLY A 256 -27.24 24.38 7.55
C GLY A 256 -26.06 24.83 6.67
N ARG A 257 -25.02 25.46 7.24
CA ARG A 257 -23.86 25.90 6.47
C ARG A 257 -23.13 24.71 5.86
N ARG A 258 -22.94 24.75 4.53
CA ARG A 258 -22.15 23.75 3.79
C ARG A 258 -20.74 23.64 4.38
N HIS A 259 -20.31 22.41 4.65
CA HIS A 259 -19.02 22.11 5.26
C HIS A 259 -18.50 20.75 4.80
N SER A 260 -17.19 20.62 4.70
CA SER A 260 -16.52 19.32 4.60
C SER A 260 -16.30 18.72 5.99
N LEU A 261 -15.97 17.43 6.06
CA LEU A 261 -15.47 16.78 7.26
C LEU A 261 -13.97 16.51 7.11
N ARG A 262 -13.20 16.89 8.12
CA ARG A 262 -11.76 16.64 8.20
C ARG A 262 -11.44 15.63 9.28
N LEU A 263 -10.44 14.80 9.01
CA LEU A 263 -9.78 13.95 9.99
C LEU A 263 -8.60 14.73 10.58
N ALA A 264 -8.58 14.85 11.90
CA ALA A 264 -7.53 15.51 12.65
C ALA A 264 -6.25 14.65 12.69
N VAL A 265 -5.09 15.30 12.66
CA VAL A 265 -3.79 14.70 13.00
C VAL A 265 -3.24 15.26 14.32
N PRO A 266 -2.45 14.49 15.08
CA PRO A 266 -1.80 14.99 16.31
C PRO A 266 -0.93 16.23 16.05
N GLN A 267 -0.83 17.15 17.03
CA GLN A 267 -0.08 18.42 16.89
C GLN A 267 1.09 18.57 17.88
N GLU A 268 0.98 18.02 19.10
CA GLU A 268 1.95 18.14 20.20
C GLU A 268 2.50 16.75 20.60
N CYS A 269 3.70 16.69 21.21
CA CYS A 269 4.37 15.43 21.58
C CYS A 269 4.44 15.24 23.11
N PRO A 270 4.27 14.00 23.57
CA PRO A 270 5.43 13.13 23.74
C PRO A 270 5.25 11.75 23.05
N GLY A 271 5.49 11.65 21.74
CA GLY A 271 5.39 10.39 20.96
C GLY A 271 5.61 10.54 19.44
N GLU A 272 5.80 9.41 18.73
CA GLU A 272 6.12 9.31 17.30
C GLU A 272 4.96 9.76 16.38
N ARG A 273 4.86 11.07 16.09
CA ARG A 273 3.91 11.67 15.12
C ARG A 273 4.29 11.48 13.63
N THR A 274 5.17 10.52 13.37
CA THR A 274 5.79 10.31 12.06
C THR A 274 5.29 9.01 11.47
N VAL A 275 4.77 9.06 10.26
CA VAL A 275 4.51 7.86 9.48
C VAL A 275 5.80 7.47 8.75
N VAL A 276 6.26 6.25 9.02
CA VAL A 276 7.38 5.61 8.34
C VAL A 276 6.85 4.41 7.58
N PHE A 277 7.30 4.22 6.34
CA PHE A 277 7.03 3.01 5.58
C PHE A 277 8.16 2.72 4.60
N ASP A 278 8.41 1.44 4.37
CA ASP A 278 9.37 0.98 3.36
C ASP A 278 8.70 0.89 1.99
N ASP A 279 9.22 1.66 1.03
CA ASP A 279 8.82 1.55 -0.37
C ASP A 279 9.79 0.64 -1.15
N LEU A 280 9.26 -0.29 -1.94
CA LEU A 280 10.08 -1.22 -2.72
C LEU A 280 10.96 -0.52 -3.76
N VAL A 281 10.61 0.68 -4.23
CA VAL A 281 11.39 1.42 -5.24
C VAL A 281 12.18 2.56 -4.58
N PHE A 282 11.53 3.36 -3.75
CA PHE A 282 12.09 4.58 -3.18
C PHE A 282 12.77 4.37 -1.81
N GLY A 283 12.68 3.17 -1.21
CA GLY A 283 13.24 2.86 0.10
C GLY A 283 12.42 3.45 1.24
N GLU A 284 13.00 3.55 2.44
CA GLU A 284 12.34 4.13 3.63
C GLU A 284 11.83 5.55 3.34
N GLN A 285 10.54 5.76 3.56
CA GLN A 285 9.87 7.06 3.43
C GLN A 285 9.41 7.53 4.81
N ARG A 286 9.51 8.84 5.05
CA ARG A 286 9.19 9.46 6.33
C ARG A 286 8.37 10.73 6.15
N PHE A 287 7.20 10.78 6.79
CA PHE A 287 6.30 11.93 6.77
C PHE A 287 5.86 12.33 8.18
N ASP A 288 6.16 13.57 8.56
CA ASP A 288 5.65 14.19 9.77
C ASP A 288 4.16 14.57 9.59
N LEU A 289 3.28 14.02 10.42
CA LEU A 289 1.84 14.23 10.26
C LEU A 289 1.43 15.70 10.32
N PRO A 290 1.80 16.50 11.36
CA PRO A 290 1.38 17.90 11.42
C PRO A 290 1.92 18.76 10.27
N SER A 291 3.22 18.65 9.94
CA SER A 291 3.87 19.60 9.03
C SER A 291 3.84 19.19 7.56
N GLN A 292 3.69 17.90 7.25
CA GLN A 292 3.74 17.39 5.87
C GLN A 292 2.43 16.76 5.40
N VAL A 293 1.48 16.48 6.30
CA VAL A 293 0.21 15.83 5.95
C VAL A 293 -0.99 16.72 6.32
N GLY A 294 -1.08 17.11 7.58
CA GLY A 294 -2.13 17.96 8.14
C GLY A 294 -3.52 17.32 8.17
N ASP A 295 -4.49 18.09 8.63
CA ASP A 295 -5.88 17.63 8.74
C ASP A 295 -6.50 17.45 7.35
N MET A 296 -6.81 16.20 7.01
CA MET A 296 -7.23 15.82 5.67
C MET A 296 -8.74 15.76 5.53
N VAL A 297 -9.27 16.16 4.37
CA VAL A 297 -10.71 16.00 4.07
C VAL A 297 -11.01 14.50 3.90
N ILE A 298 -12.00 14.00 4.65
CA ILE A 298 -12.51 12.63 4.51
C ILE A 298 -13.90 12.58 3.86
N ARG A 299 -14.67 13.68 3.94
CA ARG A 299 -15.92 13.88 3.20
C ARG A 299 -16.04 15.31 2.74
N ARG A 300 -16.30 15.53 1.45
CA ARG A 300 -16.51 16.85 0.85
C ARG A 300 -17.85 17.44 1.28
N SER A 301 -18.03 18.74 1.04
CA SER A 301 -19.27 19.45 1.37
C SER A 301 -20.46 19.12 0.47
N ASP A 302 -20.22 18.50 -0.67
CA ASP A 302 -21.24 17.90 -1.55
C ASP A 302 -21.55 16.43 -1.17
N GLY A 303 -20.97 15.92 -0.08
CA GLY A 303 -21.22 14.59 0.43
C GLY A 303 -20.30 13.50 -0.10
N ILE A 304 -19.51 13.76 -1.14
CA ILE A 304 -18.60 12.79 -1.77
C ILE A 304 -17.45 12.45 -0.81
N PHE A 305 -17.17 11.16 -0.62
CA PHE A 305 -16.03 10.70 0.19
C PHE A 305 -14.70 10.96 -0.49
N SER A 306 -13.67 11.24 0.29
CA SER A 306 -12.34 11.47 -0.26
C SER A 306 -11.69 10.16 -0.72
N TYR A 307 -10.86 10.27 -1.76
CA TYR A 307 -10.00 9.17 -2.23
C TYR A 307 -9.22 8.53 -1.07
N GLN A 308 -8.72 9.33 -0.13
CA GLN A 308 -7.91 8.83 0.98
C GLN A 308 -8.67 7.87 1.90
N LEU A 309 -9.94 8.15 2.20
CA LEU A 309 -10.76 7.25 3.02
C LEU A 309 -11.23 6.04 2.22
N ALA A 310 -11.77 6.27 1.02
CA ALA A 310 -12.36 5.21 0.20
C ALA A 310 -11.35 4.11 -0.13
N VAL A 311 -10.12 4.49 -0.52
CA VAL A 311 -9.06 3.52 -0.84
C VAL A 311 -8.64 2.68 0.36
N VAL A 312 -8.49 3.28 1.54
CA VAL A 312 -8.09 2.52 2.75
C VAL A 312 -9.15 1.49 3.10
N VAL A 313 -10.42 1.90 3.11
CA VAL A 313 -11.54 1.01 3.42
C VAL A 313 -11.62 -0.13 2.40
N ASP A 314 -11.49 0.17 1.11
CA ASP A 314 -11.61 -0.83 0.06
C ASP A 314 -10.43 -1.79 0.01
N ASP A 315 -9.19 -1.28 0.09
CA ASP A 315 -7.98 -2.12 0.12
C ASP A 315 -8.04 -3.07 1.32
N TRP A 316 -8.48 -2.60 2.49
CA TRP A 316 -8.57 -3.44 3.68
C TRP A 316 -9.66 -4.52 3.57
N LEU A 317 -10.86 -4.17 3.11
CA LEU A 317 -11.97 -5.13 2.99
C LEU A 317 -11.78 -6.15 1.87
N THR A 318 -11.03 -5.80 0.82
CA THR A 318 -10.73 -6.71 -0.29
C THR A 318 -9.47 -7.55 -0.07
N GLY A 319 -8.76 -7.32 1.04
CA GLY A 319 -7.54 -8.05 1.39
C GLY A 319 -6.32 -7.65 0.58
N VAL A 320 -6.35 -6.48 -0.08
CA VAL A 320 -5.19 -5.94 -0.81
C VAL A 320 -4.02 -5.79 0.15
N ASN A 321 -2.89 -6.41 -0.22
CA ASN A 321 -1.65 -6.36 0.54
C ASN A 321 -0.43 -5.96 -0.31
N ASP A 322 -0.60 -5.72 -1.62
CA ASP A 322 0.43 -5.24 -2.54
C ASP A 322 -0.06 -4.02 -3.33
N ILE A 323 0.52 -2.85 -3.07
CA ILE A 323 0.10 -1.59 -3.70
C ILE A 323 1.21 -1.05 -4.59
N VAL A 324 0.95 -1.05 -5.90
CA VAL A 324 1.79 -0.41 -6.90
C VAL A 324 1.05 0.81 -7.48
N ARG A 325 1.72 1.98 -7.52
CA ARG A 325 1.15 3.24 -8.06
C ARG A 325 2.23 4.29 -8.34
N GLY A 326 1.90 5.43 -8.92
CA GLY A 326 2.87 6.51 -9.20
C GLY A 326 3.42 7.20 -7.95
N ARG A 327 4.67 7.69 -7.99
CA ARG A 327 5.35 8.36 -6.86
C ARG A 327 4.73 9.68 -6.41
N ASP A 328 3.84 10.26 -7.20
CA ASP A 328 3.00 11.39 -6.78
C ASP A 328 2.10 11.04 -5.58
N LEU A 329 1.87 9.75 -5.32
CA LEU A 329 1.05 9.26 -4.22
C LEU A 329 1.84 8.88 -2.96
N LEU A 330 3.15 9.14 -2.90
CA LEU A 330 3.97 8.86 -1.70
C LEU A 330 3.42 9.53 -0.44
N ARG A 331 3.08 10.82 -0.51
CA ARG A 331 2.45 11.55 0.60
C ARG A 331 1.06 11.00 0.93
N SER A 332 0.30 10.58 -0.09
CA SER A 332 -1.00 9.93 0.11
C SER A 332 -0.85 8.60 0.86
N THR A 333 0.24 7.87 0.68
CA THR A 333 0.55 6.67 1.47
C THR A 333 0.62 6.96 2.96
N ALA A 334 1.28 8.05 3.36
CA ALA A 334 1.34 8.45 4.76
C ALA A 334 -0.05 8.80 5.32
N MET A 335 -0.88 9.52 4.56
CA MET A 335 -2.27 9.79 4.92
C MET A 335 -3.09 8.51 5.10
N GLN A 336 -2.93 7.56 4.17
CA GLN A 336 -3.68 6.31 4.15
C GLN A 336 -3.26 5.38 5.29
N ILE A 337 -1.96 5.34 5.63
CA ILE A 337 -1.46 4.64 6.83
C ILE A 337 -2.07 5.26 8.08
N TRP A 338 -2.11 6.59 8.20
CA TRP A 338 -2.75 7.27 9.32
C TRP A 338 -4.24 6.93 9.42
N ILE A 339 -5.00 7.02 8.32
CA ILE A 339 -6.42 6.65 8.27
C ILE A 339 -6.60 5.19 8.69
N ARG A 340 -5.77 4.27 8.19
CA ARG A 340 -5.84 2.85 8.52
C ARG A 340 -5.61 2.63 10.02
N HIS A 341 -4.60 3.28 10.58
CA HIS A 341 -4.31 3.23 12.01
C HIS A 341 -5.51 3.68 12.86
N VAL A 342 -6.07 4.85 12.57
CA VAL A 342 -7.20 5.36 13.37
C VAL A 342 -8.48 4.55 13.17
N LEU A 343 -8.70 3.98 11.98
CA LEU A 343 -9.79 3.02 11.77
C LEU A 343 -9.58 1.74 12.58
N ALA A 344 -8.35 1.22 12.65
CA ALA A 344 -8.00 0.08 13.49
C ALA A 344 -8.35 0.34 14.95
N ALA A 345 -7.87 1.47 15.48
CA ALA A 345 -8.13 1.92 16.84
C ALA A 345 -9.63 2.14 17.10
N SER A 346 -10.38 2.54 16.08
CA SER A 346 -11.84 2.70 16.14
C SER A 346 -12.63 1.38 16.02
N GLY A 347 -11.96 0.22 16.00
CA GLY A 347 -12.61 -1.09 15.96
C GLY A 347 -13.09 -1.55 14.58
N PHE A 348 -12.54 -1.00 13.49
CA PHE A 348 -12.93 -1.37 12.12
C PHE A 348 -12.75 -2.86 11.81
N GLU A 349 -11.66 -3.48 12.28
CA GLU A 349 -11.42 -4.92 12.06
C GLU A 349 -12.49 -5.79 12.73
N THR A 350 -12.83 -5.48 13.99
CA THR A 350 -13.90 -6.15 14.73
C THR A 350 -15.24 -5.97 14.03
N ARG A 351 -15.52 -4.76 13.54
CA ARG A 351 -16.77 -4.42 12.86
C ARG A 351 -17.02 -5.27 11.60
N TYR A 352 -15.97 -5.56 10.84
CA TYR A 352 -16.04 -6.28 9.57
C TYR A 352 -15.52 -7.73 9.65
N GLY A 353 -15.18 -8.22 10.85
CA GLY A 353 -14.69 -9.59 11.03
C GLY A 353 -13.36 -9.86 10.31
N LEU A 354 -12.47 -8.85 10.25
CA LEU A 354 -11.16 -8.94 9.60
C LEU A 354 -10.08 -9.60 10.48
N VAL A 355 -10.45 -9.99 11.70
CA VAL A 355 -9.58 -10.75 12.63
C VAL A 355 -9.27 -12.12 12.00
N PRO A 356 -8.00 -12.59 12.05
CA PRO A 356 -7.63 -13.89 11.50
C PRO A 356 -8.52 -15.03 12.03
N LYS A 357 -9.06 -15.84 11.12
CA LYS A 357 -9.76 -17.09 11.44
C LYS A 357 -8.76 -18.16 11.91
N THR A 358 -8.18 -17.99 13.09
CA THR A 358 -7.43 -19.03 13.80
C THR A 358 -7.79 -19.03 15.28
N ILE A 359 -9.07 -19.22 15.58
CA ILE A 359 -9.49 -19.91 16.80
C ILE A 359 -10.60 -20.88 16.41
N GLY A 360 -10.21 -22.14 16.18
CA GLY A 360 -11.14 -23.25 16.28
C GLY A 360 -11.80 -23.21 17.66
N ALA A 361 -13.12 -23.27 17.65
CA ALA A 361 -13.93 -23.28 18.85
C ALA A 361 -13.40 -24.28 19.90
N ALA A 362 -13.03 -23.77 21.05
CA ALA A 362 -13.09 -24.50 22.30
C ALA A 362 -13.62 -23.56 23.38
N ASN A 363 -14.94 -23.62 23.57
CA ASN A 363 -15.69 -23.27 24.77
C ASN A 363 -15.70 -21.80 25.24
N GLY A 364 -16.79 -21.11 24.86
CA GLY A 364 -17.69 -20.45 25.80
C GLY A 364 -17.30 -19.09 26.38
N LEU A 365 -17.97 -18.04 25.92
CA LEU A 365 -18.60 -16.96 26.72
C LEU A 365 -19.38 -16.08 25.72
N MET A 366 -20.69 -16.27 25.56
CA MET A 366 -21.77 -15.56 26.26
C MET A 366 -21.54 -14.06 26.48
N ALA A 367 -22.54 -13.30 26.02
CA ALA A 367 -22.63 -11.86 25.96
C ALA A 367 -22.77 -11.15 27.32
N CYS A 368 -22.62 -9.82 27.26
CA CYS A 368 -23.17 -8.77 28.13
C CYS A 368 -22.31 -8.26 29.30
N GLY A 369 -22.35 -6.93 29.49
CA GLY A 369 -22.06 -6.27 30.77
C GLY A 369 -21.01 -5.17 30.70
N VAL A 370 -21.45 -3.91 30.63
CA VAL A 370 -20.61 -2.74 30.93
C VAL A 370 -20.22 -2.76 32.43
N SER A 371 -18.96 -2.45 32.76
CA SER A 371 -18.62 -1.68 33.96
C SER A 371 -17.16 -1.21 33.90
N CYS A 372 -16.99 0.11 33.81
CA CYS A 372 -15.76 0.83 34.09
C CYS A 372 -15.57 0.98 35.62
N ALA A 373 -14.40 0.61 36.15
CA ALA A 373 -13.73 1.26 37.30
C ALA A 373 -12.45 0.49 37.69
N ASP A 374 -11.46 1.24 38.19
CA ASP A 374 -10.32 0.82 39.02
C ASP A 374 -9.00 0.38 38.32
N ALA A 375 -8.36 1.39 37.72
CA ALA A 375 -7.10 1.97 38.17
C ALA A 375 -5.78 1.15 38.22
N VAL A 376 -4.78 1.78 37.59
CA VAL A 376 -3.34 1.85 37.92
C VAL A 376 -2.41 0.77 37.36
N GLY A 377 -1.52 1.22 36.47
CA GLY A 377 -0.24 0.58 36.17
C GLY A 377 -0.25 -0.27 34.91
N VAL A 378 -0.17 0.36 33.73
CA VAL A 378 0.14 -0.33 32.47
C VAL A 378 1.67 -0.39 32.34
N PRO A 379 2.31 -1.56 32.48
CA PRO A 379 3.71 -1.69 32.10
C PRO A 379 3.80 -1.72 30.57
N VAL A 380 4.89 -1.14 30.06
CA VAL A 380 5.32 -1.18 28.67
C VAL A 380 5.15 -2.60 28.11
N LEU A 381 4.29 -2.75 27.10
CA LEU A 381 4.10 -4.04 26.44
C LEU A 381 5.27 -4.30 25.50
N ASP A 382 6.19 -5.14 25.97
CA ASP A 382 7.17 -5.84 25.15
C ASP A 382 6.44 -6.70 24.11
N SER A 383 6.92 -6.64 22.86
CA SER A 383 6.51 -7.46 21.71
C SER A 383 6.45 -8.98 21.97
N ALA A 384 7.10 -9.47 23.03
CA ALA A 384 7.00 -10.85 23.50
C ALA A 384 5.68 -11.20 24.24
N SER A 385 4.85 -10.20 24.57
CA SER A 385 3.62 -10.36 25.36
C SER A 385 2.33 -10.43 24.52
N LEU A 386 2.43 -10.21 23.20
CA LEU A 386 1.28 -10.38 22.31
C LEU A 386 0.99 -11.88 22.16
N PRO A 387 -0.29 -12.32 22.25
CA PRO A 387 -0.62 -13.73 22.05
C PRO A 387 -0.07 -14.20 20.69
N PRO A 388 0.47 -15.44 20.59
CA PRO A 388 1.14 -15.95 19.39
C PRO A 388 0.33 -15.81 18.08
N ALA A 389 -1.00 -15.65 18.18
CA ALA A 389 -1.91 -15.46 17.06
C ALA A 389 -1.86 -14.07 16.38
N MET A 390 -1.19 -13.07 16.97
CA MET A 390 -0.99 -11.74 16.36
C MET A 390 0.39 -11.57 15.71
N GLN A 391 1.28 -12.55 15.85
CA GLN A 391 2.57 -12.58 15.17
C GLN A 391 2.38 -13.13 13.74
N GLY A 392 1.84 -12.30 12.83
CA GLY A 392 1.71 -12.71 11.42
C GLY A 392 0.83 -11.85 10.52
N THR A 393 0.01 -10.94 11.05
CA THR A 393 -0.81 -10.03 10.23
C THR A 393 -0.06 -8.74 9.91
N GLN A 394 0.33 -8.57 8.65
CA GLN A 394 0.87 -7.30 8.17
C GLN A 394 -0.24 -6.23 8.21
N LEU A 395 -0.21 -5.40 9.26
CA LEU A 395 -1.17 -4.31 9.48
C LEU A 395 -1.22 -3.29 8.33
N TYR A 396 -0.20 -3.28 7.47
CA TYR A 396 -0.06 -2.37 6.33
C TYR A 396 0.33 -3.16 5.08
N PRO A 397 -0.14 -2.79 3.88
CA PRO A 397 0.26 -3.47 2.66
C PRO A 397 1.74 -3.15 2.35
N THR A 398 2.35 -3.94 1.47
CA THR A 398 3.59 -3.55 0.82
C THR A 398 3.32 -2.44 -0.20
N TYR A 399 4.22 -1.47 -0.32
CA TYR A 399 4.11 -0.37 -1.26
C TYR A 399 5.27 -0.36 -2.26
N ALA A 400 4.96 -0.09 -3.53
CA ALA A 400 5.93 0.26 -4.55
C ALA A 400 5.44 1.49 -5.30
N HIS A 401 6.23 2.55 -5.31
CA HIS A 401 5.92 3.73 -6.08
C HIS A 401 6.74 3.76 -7.37
N LEU A 402 6.10 4.08 -8.49
CA LEU A 402 6.73 4.12 -9.81
C LEU A 402 7.16 5.55 -10.16
N PRO A 403 8.31 5.73 -10.84
CA PRO A 403 8.61 6.98 -11.52
C PRO A 403 7.50 7.39 -12.48
N LEU A 404 7.31 8.68 -12.67
CA LEU A 404 6.21 9.21 -13.48
C LEU A 404 6.65 9.32 -14.94
N LEU A 405 5.67 9.35 -15.84
CA LEU A 405 5.93 9.46 -17.27
C LEU A 405 5.63 10.88 -17.74
N ASP A 406 6.60 11.52 -18.37
CA ASP A 406 6.53 12.82 -19.01
C ASP A 406 6.61 12.65 -20.53
N ASP A 407 6.02 13.57 -21.29
CA ASP A 407 6.23 13.65 -22.73
C ASP A 407 7.60 14.22 -23.08
N SER A 408 7.88 14.35 -24.38
CA SER A 408 9.17 14.84 -24.89
C SER A 408 9.49 16.29 -24.51
N GLU A 409 8.49 17.05 -24.07
CA GLU A 409 8.65 18.43 -23.58
C GLU A 409 8.83 18.47 -22.06
N GLY A 410 8.89 17.31 -21.39
CA GLY A 410 8.96 17.21 -19.94
C GLY A 410 7.64 17.52 -19.25
N VAL A 411 6.52 17.52 -19.99
CA VAL A 411 5.19 17.73 -19.44
C VAL A 411 4.62 16.39 -18.99
N ARG A 412 4.10 16.34 -17.77
CA ARG A 412 3.44 15.15 -17.22
C ARG A 412 2.38 14.62 -18.18
N LEU A 413 2.52 13.34 -18.55
CA LEU A 413 1.46 12.64 -19.28
C LEU A 413 0.22 12.60 -18.41
N ALA A 414 -0.78 13.38 -18.80
CA ALA A 414 -2.07 13.48 -18.14
C ALA A 414 -3.16 13.35 -19.19
N LYS A 415 -4.28 12.76 -18.79
CA LYS A 415 -5.46 12.49 -19.64
C LYS A 415 -6.01 13.68 -20.45
N ARG A 416 -5.60 14.91 -20.14
CA ARG A 416 -6.12 16.15 -20.76
C ARG A 416 -5.30 16.67 -21.94
N LYS A 417 -4.11 16.12 -22.22
CA LYS A 417 -3.18 16.69 -23.22
C LYS A 417 -2.90 15.74 -24.40
N GLY A 418 -3.95 15.22 -25.06
CA GLY A 418 -3.78 14.43 -26.29
C GLY A 418 -2.81 13.25 -26.16
N SER A 419 -2.56 12.78 -24.93
CA SER A 419 -1.69 11.65 -24.64
C SER A 419 -2.36 10.42 -25.25
N LEU A 420 -1.68 9.81 -26.22
CA LEU A 420 -2.14 8.65 -26.96
C LEU A 420 -2.70 7.59 -26.00
N ASP A 421 -4.03 7.49 -26.01
CA ASP A 421 -4.72 6.43 -25.29
C ASP A 421 -4.58 5.11 -26.06
N ILE A 422 -4.93 4.01 -25.40
CA ILE A 422 -4.79 2.67 -25.99
C ILE A 422 -5.66 2.53 -27.25
N GLY A 423 -6.80 3.21 -27.32
CA GLY A 423 -7.63 3.25 -28.54
C GLY A 423 -6.86 3.84 -29.72
N THR A 424 -6.24 4.99 -29.52
CA THR A 424 -5.46 5.69 -30.56
C THR A 424 -4.24 4.87 -31.00
N LEU A 425 -3.56 4.21 -30.06
CA LEU A 425 -2.43 3.33 -30.38
C LEU A 425 -2.87 2.11 -31.19
N ARG A 426 -4.00 1.49 -30.84
CA ARG A 426 -4.58 0.38 -31.60
C ARG A 426 -4.96 0.79 -33.01
N ASP A 427 -5.63 1.94 -33.16
CA ASP A 427 -6.04 2.46 -34.48
C ASP A 427 -4.82 2.77 -35.36
N ALA A 428 -3.69 3.15 -34.74
CA ALA A 428 -2.39 3.33 -35.42
C ALA A 428 -1.67 2.00 -35.73
N GLY A 429 -2.24 0.85 -35.37
CA GLY A 429 -1.69 -0.47 -35.67
C GLY A 429 -0.73 -1.01 -34.61
N ALA A 430 -0.67 -0.43 -33.41
CA ALA A 430 0.12 -1.01 -32.32
C ALA A 430 -0.48 -2.36 -31.90
N SER A 431 0.40 -3.34 -31.69
CA SER A 431 0.08 -4.64 -31.06
C SER A 431 0.17 -4.55 -29.53
N PRO A 432 -0.50 -5.43 -28.79
CA PRO A 432 -0.41 -5.43 -27.33
C PRO A 432 1.03 -5.71 -26.85
N GLU A 433 1.77 -6.59 -27.54
CA GLU A 433 3.16 -6.91 -27.22
C GLU A 433 4.08 -5.70 -27.34
N GLN A 434 3.87 -4.83 -28.33
CA GLN A 434 4.62 -3.59 -28.47
C GLN A 434 4.37 -2.65 -27.29
N VAL A 435 3.11 -2.48 -26.86
CA VAL A 435 2.76 -1.61 -25.74
C VAL A 435 3.30 -2.15 -24.42
N VAL A 436 3.09 -3.45 -24.15
CA VAL A 436 3.57 -4.12 -22.94
C VAL A 436 5.10 -4.13 -22.91
N GLY A 437 5.75 -4.46 -24.02
CA GLY A 437 7.20 -4.43 -24.15
C GLY A 437 7.83 -3.06 -23.93
N TYR A 438 7.17 -1.99 -24.40
CA TYR A 438 7.58 -0.63 -24.11
C TYR A 438 7.45 -0.30 -22.61
N CYS A 439 6.33 -0.65 -21.98
CA CYS A 439 6.13 -0.46 -20.55
C CYS A 439 7.13 -1.28 -19.70
N ALA A 440 7.42 -2.52 -20.10
CA ALA A 440 8.43 -3.38 -19.48
C ALA A 440 9.82 -2.73 -19.53
N TRP A 441 10.18 -2.15 -20.67
CA TRP A 441 11.43 -1.39 -20.81
C TRP A 441 11.49 -0.16 -19.87
N LEU A 442 10.38 0.57 -19.71
CA LEU A 442 10.28 1.67 -18.73
C LEU A 442 10.41 1.20 -17.27
N LEU A 443 10.04 -0.06 -16.99
CA LEU A 443 10.24 -0.73 -15.69
C LEU A 443 11.67 -1.25 -15.50
N GLY A 444 12.59 -0.96 -16.42
CA GLY A 444 13.97 -1.43 -16.32
C GLY A 444 14.15 -2.90 -16.71
N ILE A 445 13.12 -3.54 -17.28
CA ILE A 445 13.24 -4.92 -17.78
C ILE A 445 14.09 -4.92 -19.04
N ARG A 446 15.10 -5.79 -19.09
CA ARG A 446 16.04 -5.93 -20.20
C ARG A 446 16.19 -7.41 -20.57
N PRO A 447 15.37 -7.93 -21.51
CA PRO A 447 15.49 -9.32 -21.93
C PRO A 447 16.77 -9.54 -22.76
N PRO A 448 17.32 -10.77 -22.80
CA PRO A 448 18.40 -11.14 -23.72
C PRO A 448 17.96 -10.92 -25.18
N GLY A 449 18.80 -10.25 -25.99
CA GLY A 449 18.54 -10.03 -27.43
C GLY A 449 17.85 -8.71 -27.80
N GLY A 450 17.69 -7.76 -26.87
CA GLY A 450 17.08 -6.47 -27.17
C GLY A 450 17.89 -5.63 -28.18
N VAL A 451 17.16 -4.91 -29.04
CA VAL A 451 17.72 -4.15 -30.17
C VAL A 451 18.60 -3.01 -29.63
N HIS A 452 19.86 -2.95 -30.10
CA HIS A 452 20.77 -1.84 -29.83
C HIS A 452 20.34 -0.62 -30.66
N MET A 453 19.76 0.40 -30.01
CA MET A 453 19.76 1.75 -30.56
C MET A 453 20.87 2.52 -29.84
N SER A 454 21.94 2.85 -30.56
CA SER A 454 23.05 3.68 -30.08
C SER A 454 23.58 3.34 -28.67
N ASN A 455 24.06 2.10 -28.46
CA ASN A 455 24.61 1.60 -27.20
C ASN A 455 23.65 1.50 -25.99
N THR A 456 22.34 1.70 -26.18
CA THR A 456 21.30 1.40 -25.18
C THR A 456 20.37 0.32 -25.72
N ILE A 457 20.04 -0.69 -24.89
CA ILE A 457 19.05 -1.72 -25.24
C ILE A 457 17.67 -1.03 -25.26
N GLY A 458 17.04 -0.96 -26.43
CA GLY A 458 15.71 -0.37 -26.63
C GLY A 458 14.56 -1.31 -26.20
N PRO A 459 13.30 -0.84 -26.28
CA PRO A 459 12.13 -1.67 -26.00
C PRO A 459 12.04 -2.84 -26.99
N VAL A 460 11.51 -3.97 -26.51
CA VAL A 460 11.31 -5.19 -27.29
C VAL A 460 9.85 -5.61 -27.11
N PRO A 461 9.09 -5.89 -28.18
CA PRO A 461 7.73 -6.41 -28.03
C PRO A 461 7.72 -7.71 -27.23
N MET A 462 6.86 -7.79 -26.21
CA MET A 462 6.67 -8.98 -25.39
C MET A 462 5.31 -8.94 -24.67
N SER A 463 4.81 -10.12 -24.31
CA SER A 463 3.66 -10.30 -23.42
C SER A 463 4.02 -10.01 -21.96
N ALA A 464 3.00 -9.83 -21.11
CA ALA A 464 3.20 -9.67 -19.67
C ALA A 464 3.83 -10.92 -19.03
N GLN A 465 3.50 -12.11 -19.55
CA GLN A 465 4.05 -13.38 -19.11
C GLN A 465 5.55 -13.53 -19.44
N GLU A 466 6.00 -13.00 -20.58
CA GLU A 466 7.43 -12.94 -20.92
C GLU A 466 8.16 -11.91 -20.04
N ALA A 467 7.58 -10.72 -19.87
CA ALA A 467 8.12 -9.69 -18.97
C ALA A 467 8.32 -10.21 -17.54
N LEU A 468 7.38 -11.03 -17.05
CA LEU A 468 7.44 -11.66 -15.73
C LEU A 468 8.70 -12.49 -15.51
N GLN A 469 9.23 -13.13 -16.55
CA GLN A 469 10.45 -13.95 -16.45
C GLN A 469 11.67 -13.11 -16.03
N PHE A 470 11.67 -11.82 -16.39
CA PHE A 470 12.79 -10.92 -16.18
C PHE A 470 12.54 -9.87 -15.09
N PHE A 471 11.31 -9.76 -14.59
CA PHE A 471 10.95 -8.72 -13.64
C PHE A 471 11.60 -8.94 -12.27
N VAL A 472 12.28 -7.88 -11.81
CA VAL A 472 12.72 -7.65 -10.44
C VAL A 472 12.66 -6.15 -10.16
N TRP A 473 12.32 -5.76 -8.94
CA TRP A 473 12.25 -4.34 -8.55
C TRP A 473 13.60 -3.61 -8.64
N ASP A 474 14.72 -4.33 -8.64
CA ASP A 474 16.06 -3.73 -8.80
C ASP A 474 16.22 -2.93 -10.09
N GLY A 475 15.57 -3.36 -11.18
CA GLY A 475 15.60 -2.62 -12.44
C GLY A 475 14.99 -1.23 -12.32
N VAL A 476 13.90 -1.09 -11.57
CA VAL A 476 13.27 0.21 -11.28
C VAL A 476 14.09 0.98 -10.24
N ARG A 477 14.60 0.31 -9.19
CA ARG A 477 15.41 0.95 -8.14
C ARG A 477 16.70 1.57 -8.66
N ALA A 478 17.31 0.96 -9.68
CA ALA A 478 18.55 1.43 -10.27
C ALA A 478 18.43 2.83 -10.90
N ASP A 479 17.23 3.20 -11.35
CA ASP A 479 16.93 4.53 -11.88
C ASP A 479 15.53 5.00 -11.43
N ARG A 480 15.52 5.92 -10.46
CA ARG A 480 14.31 6.49 -9.86
C ARG A 480 13.84 7.79 -10.53
N SER A 481 14.52 8.24 -11.59
CA SER A 481 14.14 9.47 -12.30
C SER A 481 12.82 9.31 -13.05
N ASP A 482 12.02 10.37 -13.17
CA ASP A 482 10.85 10.30 -14.04
C ASP A 482 11.28 10.00 -15.48
N ARG A 483 10.46 9.23 -16.20
CA ARG A 483 10.76 8.79 -17.56
C ARG A 483 10.26 9.83 -18.54
N ILE A 484 11.11 10.24 -19.47
CA ILE A 484 10.75 11.14 -20.57
C ILE A 484 10.52 10.29 -21.82
N LEU A 485 9.31 10.32 -22.37
CA LEU A 485 9.02 9.65 -23.63
C LEU A 485 9.56 10.50 -24.80
N PRO A 486 10.38 9.93 -25.71
CA PRO A 486 10.96 10.71 -26.81
C PRO A 486 9.89 11.19 -27.79
N LEU A 487 10.19 12.26 -28.54
CA LEU A 487 9.29 12.74 -29.58
C LEU A 487 9.11 11.64 -30.63
N GLY A 488 7.86 11.35 -31.01
CA GLY A 488 7.56 10.28 -31.96
C GLY A 488 7.63 8.86 -31.37
N TRP A 489 7.72 8.70 -30.04
CA TRP A 489 7.80 7.38 -29.39
C TRP A 489 6.67 6.41 -29.79
N SER A 490 5.50 6.93 -30.17
CA SER A 490 4.37 6.13 -30.64
C SER A 490 4.58 5.55 -32.04
N ASP A 491 5.26 6.31 -32.91
CA ASP A 491 5.64 5.86 -34.23
C ASP A 491 6.77 4.82 -34.11
N ASP A 492 7.71 5.04 -33.20
CA ASP A 492 8.74 4.04 -32.88
C ASP A 492 8.11 2.77 -32.34
N LEU A 493 7.11 2.89 -31.46
CA LEU A 493 6.38 1.78 -30.88
C LEU A 493 5.69 0.92 -31.95
N THR A 494 4.97 1.55 -32.88
CA THR A 494 4.27 0.84 -33.98
C THR A 494 5.23 0.22 -34.99
N ARG A 495 6.45 0.77 -35.14
CA ARG A 495 7.50 0.24 -36.03
C ARG A 495 8.32 -0.90 -35.41
N MET A 496 8.23 -1.14 -34.11
CA MET A 496 8.96 -2.25 -33.47
C MET A 496 8.54 -3.58 -34.10
N LYS A 497 9.49 -4.37 -34.62
CA LYS A 497 9.18 -5.67 -35.21
C LYS A 497 8.70 -6.64 -34.13
N THR A 498 7.51 -7.19 -34.30
CA THR A 498 7.07 -8.36 -33.54
C THR A 498 7.80 -9.59 -34.09
N ASN A 499 8.31 -10.45 -33.21
CA ASN A 499 8.78 -11.77 -33.63
C ASN A 499 7.51 -12.58 -33.93
N VAL A 500 7.09 -12.60 -35.19
CA VAL A 500 6.05 -13.51 -35.69
C VAL A 500 6.64 -14.89 -35.90
#